data_AF-A0A699JX73-F1
#
_entry.id   AF-A0A699JX73-F1
#
_cell.length_a   1.000
_cell.length_b   1.000
_cell.length_c   1.000
_cell.angle_alpha   90.00
_cell.angle_beta   90.00
_cell.angle_gamma   90.00
#
_symmetry.space_group_name_H-M   'P 1'
#
loop_
_entity.id
_entity.type
_entity.pdbx_description
1 polymer ?
#
loop_
_entity_poly.entity_id
_entity_poly.type
_entity_poly.pdbx_seq_one_letter_code
_entity_poly.pdbx_strand_id
1 'polypeptide(L)'
;SVLSSEYNTFNQLSLPPTVKGLESAAFDRGGEGPYVIVADGRILKWKGPSIGFVDFAYTSRNRTKNLCDGFNGGLATQLPGGYKYLSGIDVESYTRNVYLTDASLTFDIRNMAQPGFKLDSTGRLLKYDPRTQRVTTLLSGLSIVGGPAVSSDRKYVLVPEYGKNRIQRRW
;
A
#
# COMPACT_ATOMS: atom_id res chain seq x y z
N SER A 1 -28.22 -4.25 -16.38
CA SER A 1 -27.43 -4.93 -15.33
C SER A 1 -26.50 -5.90 -16.03
N VAL A 2 -25.19 -5.73 -15.91
CA VAL A 2 -24.23 -6.70 -16.46
C VAL A 2 -23.79 -7.59 -15.30
N LEU A 3 -24.36 -8.78 -15.22
CA LEU A 3 -23.72 -9.92 -14.59
C LEU A 3 -23.78 -11.04 -15.62
N SER A 4 -22.67 -11.23 -16.35
CA SER A 4 -22.51 -12.45 -17.13
C SER A 4 -22.43 -13.61 -16.13
N SER A 5 -23.12 -14.70 -16.45
CA SER A 5 -23.15 -15.94 -15.65
C SER A 5 -21.79 -16.64 -15.52
N GLU A 6 -20.73 -16.05 -16.07
CA GLU A 6 -19.36 -16.58 -16.10
C GLU A 6 -18.57 -16.31 -14.82
N TYR A 7 -19.07 -15.45 -13.91
CA TYR A 7 -18.36 -15.06 -12.68
C TYR A 7 -19.15 -15.37 -11.40
N ASN A 8 -19.70 -16.59 -11.28
CA ASN A 8 -20.52 -16.99 -10.12
C ASN A 8 -19.70 -17.58 -8.95
N THR A 9 -18.39 -17.70 -9.09
CA THR A 9 -17.51 -18.24 -8.03
C THR A 9 -16.70 -17.10 -7.40
N PHE A 10 -16.96 -16.85 -6.11
CA PHE A 10 -16.22 -15.88 -5.30
C PHE A 10 -15.40 -16.61 -4.24
N ASN A 11 -14.07 -16.43 -4.27
CA ASN A 11 -13.17 -16.92 -3.24
C ASN A 11 -12.62 -15.74 -2.43
N GLN A 12 -12.73 -15.81 -1.12
CA GLN A 12 -12.22 -14.77 -0.22
C GLN A 12 -10.85 -15.16 0.34
N LEU A 13 -9.91 -14.23 0.36
CA LEU A 13 -8.65 -14.38 1.08
C LEU A 13 -8.81 -13.76 2.48
N SER A 14 -8.73 -14.59 3.52
CA SER A 14 -8.88 -14.13 4.90
C SER A 14 -7.58 -13.52 5.42
N LEU A 15 -7.69 -12.32 5.99
CA LEU A 15 -6.61 -11.70 6.75
C LEU A 15 -6.47 -12.33 8.14
N PRO A 16 -5.28 -12.24 8.76
CA PRO A 16 -5.12 -12.54 10.17
C PRO A 16 -6.11 -11.72 11.03
N PRO A 17 -6.73 -12.29 12.07
CA PRO A 17 -7.78 -11.62 12.87
C PRO A 17 -7.35 -10.31 13.54
N THR A 18 -6.04 -10.12 13.76
CA THR A 18 -5.48 -8.92 14.38
C THR A 18 -5.32 -7.74 13.42
N VAL A 19 -5.50 -7.98 12.12
CA VAL A 19 -5.36 -6.97 11.07
C VAL A 19 -6.70 -6.25 10.87
N LYS A 20 -6.67 -4.92 10.82
CA LYS A 20 -7.84 -4.07 10.55
C LYS A 20 -7.51 -3.01 9.51
N GLY A 21 -8.55 -2.54 8.82
CA GLY A 21 -8.47 -1.44 7.85
C GLY A 21 -7.65 -1.79 6.62
N LEU A 22 -8.19 -2.59 5.71
CA LEU A 22 -7.61 -2.78 4.39
C LEU A 22 -7.77 -1.49 3.58
N GLU A 23 -6.68 -1.05 2.96
CA GLU A 23 -6.69 0.19 2.15
C GLU A 23 -6.52 -0.09 0.67
N SER A 24 -5.58 -0.97 0.30
CA SER A 24 -5.25 -1.22 -1.10
C SER A 24 -4.58 -2.58 -1.29
N ALA A 25 -4.72 -3.14 -2.50
CA ALA A 25 -4.12 -4.41 -2.89
C ALA A 25 -3.49 -4.30 -4.29
N ALA A 26 -2.37 -4.99 -4.50
CA ALA A 26 -1.71 -5.07 -5.80
C ALA A 26 -1.16 -6.48 -6.03
N PHE A 27 -1.10 -6.88 -7.30
CA PHE A 27 -0.34 -8.05 -7.72
C PHE A 27 0.99 -7.59 -8.29
N ASP A 28 1.99 -8.45 -8.21
CA ASP A 28 3.09 -8.31 -9.15
C ASP A 28 2.69 -8.98 -10.48
N ARG A 29 3.19 -8.46 -11.62
CA ARG A 29 2.78 -9.00 -12.95
C ARG A 29 3.34 -10.38 -13.29
N GLY A 30 4.14 -10.97 -12.41
CA GLY A 30 4.54 -12.38 -12.50
C GLY A 30 3.54 -13.32 -11.82
N GLY A 31 2.41 -12.79 -11.32
CA GLY A 31 1.36 -13.56 -10.66
C GLY A 31 1.62 -13.81 -9.18
N GLU A 32 2.70 -13.26 -8.64
CA GLU A 32 3.06 -13.38 -7.23
C GLU A 32 2.34 -12.29 -6.40
N GLY A 33 1.92 -12.64 -5.18
CA GLY A 33 1.05 -11.83 -4.34
C GLY A 33 -0.34 -12.48 -4.17
N PRO A 34 -1.40 -11.70 -3.84
CA PRO A 34 -1.42 -10.24 -3.76
C PRO A 34 -0.61 -9.68 -2.58
N TYR A 35 -0.20 -8.42 -2.70
CA TYR A 35 0.28 -7.56 -1.62
C TYR A 35 -0.87 -6.69 -1.15
N VAL A 36 -1.01 -6.48 0.15
CA VAL A 36 -2.06 -5.63 0.73
C VAL A 36 -1.47 -4.65 1.74
N ILE A 37 -1.94 -3.41 1.71
CA ILE A 37 -1.66 -2.44 2.78
C ILE A 37 -2.81 -2.46 3.78
N VAL A 38 -2.45 -2.37 5.05
CA VAL A 38 -3.39 -2.30 6.16
C VAL A 38 -3.13 -1.05 7.03
N ALA A 39 -4.15 -0.58 7.73
CA ALA A 39 -4.17 0.71 8.41
C ALA A 39 -3.10 0.86 9.50
N ASP A 40 -2.57 -0.25 10.03
CA ASP A 40 -1.46 -0.22 11.00
C ASP A 40 -0.07 -0.04 10.34
N GLY A 41 -0.05 0.23 9.03
CA GLY A 41 1.14 0.56 8.26
C GLY A 41 1.93 -0.66 7.77
N ARG A 42 1.41 -1.88 7.95
CA ARG A 42 2.01 -3.09 7.38
C ARG A 42 1.63 -3.27 5.92
N ILE A 43 2.54 -3.92 5.20
CA ILE A 43 2.35 -4.50 3.87
C ILE A 43 2.43 -6.00 4.07
N LEU A 44 1.37 -6.72 3.72
CA LEU A 44 1.33 -8.18 3.79
C LEU A 44 1.46 -8.77 2.38
N LYS A 45 2.10 -9.92 2.26
CA LYS A 45 2.17 -10.70 1.00
C LYS A 45 1.44 -12.03 1.19
N TRP A 46 0.53 -12.35 0.29
CA TRP A 46 -0.07 -13.68 0.20
C TRP A 46 0.95 -14.69 -0.33
N LYS A 47 1.04 -15.86 0.33
CA LYS A 47 1.99 -16.94 0.03
C LYS A 47 1.31 -18.25 -0.38
N GLY A 48 0.04 -18.18 -0.79
CA GLY A 48 -0.75 -19.34 -1.16
C GLY A 48 -1.62 -19.88 -0.02
N PRO A 49 -2.55 -20.79 -0.32
CA PRO A 49 -3.58 -21.25 0.62
C PRO A 49 -3.02 -21.96 1.85
N SER A 50 -1.85 -22.59 1.75
CA SER A 50 -1.22 -23.31 2.87
C SER A 50 -0.55 -22.39 3.89
N ILE A 51 -0.19 -21.17 3.50
CA ILE A 51 0.56 -20.21 4.35
C ILE A 51 -0.28 -19.00 4.70
N GLY A 52 -1.07 -18.49 3.75
CA GLY A 52 -1.85 -17.28 3.92
C GLY A 52 -1.03 -16.00 3.74
N PHE A 53 -1.43 -14.93 4.43
CA PHE A 53 -0.71 -13.67 4.45
C PHE A 53 0.45 -13.68 5.45
N VAL A 54 1.60 -13.17 5.04
CA VAL A 54 2.77 -12.92 5.90
C VAL A 54 3.18 -11.45 5.84
N ASP A 55 3.80 -10.95 6.91
CA ASP A 55 4.34 -9.60 6.93
C ASP A 55 5.48 -9.49 5.89
N PHE A 56 5.39 -8.50 4.99
CA PHE A 56 6.40 -8.22 3.98
C PHE A 56 7.26 -7.00 4.37
N ALA A 57 6.61 -5.90 4.73
CA ALA A 57 7.25 -4.67 5.19
C ALA A 57 6.31 -3.90 6.12
N TYR A 58 6.83 -2.94 6.89
CA TYR A 58 6.02 -2.10 7.76
C TYR A 58 6.60 -0.71 7.92
N THR A 59 5.75 0.27 8.20
CA THR A 59 6.12 1.70 8.25
C THR A 59 6.24 2.30 9.65
N SER A 60 5.87 1.56 10.70
CA SER A 60 5.86 2.08 12.07
C SER A 60 7.27 2.12 12.69
N ARG A 61 7.63 3.28 13.29
CA ARG A 61 8.90 3.47 14.02
C ARG A 61 9.03 2.65 15.31
N ASN A 62 7.90 2.39 15.99
CA ASN A 62 7.88 1.82 17.35
C ASN A 62 7.54 0.31 17.38
N ARG A 63 7.51 -0.37 16.23
CA ARG A 63 7.27 -1.81 16.19
C ARG A 63 8.61 -2.53 16.36
N THR A 64 8.90 -3.02 17.57
CA THR A 64 10.06 -3.88 17.83
C THR A 64 9.79 -5.27 17.27
N LYS A 65 10.84 -5.94 16.79
CA LYS A 65 10.78 -7.33 16.29
C LYS A 65 9.97 -8.23 17.25
N ASN A 66 10.27 -8.15 18.54
CA ASN A 66 9.61 -8.91 19.61
C ASN A 66 8.11 -8.63 19.80
N LEU A 67 7.54 -7.54 19.28
CA LEU A 67 6.12 -7.24 19.44
C LEU A 67 5.24 -8.03 18.46
N CYS A 68 5.79 -8.71 17.44
CA CYS A 68 5.01 -9.29 16.34
C CYS A 68 5.48 -10.66 15.78
N ASP A 69 6.13 -11.52 16.58
CA ASP A 69 6.56 -12.85 16.11
C ASP A 69 5.44 -13.93 16.17
N GLY A 70 4.17 -13.52 16.20
CA GLY A 70 3.03 -14.45 16.24
C GLY A 70 2.83 -15.28 14.96
N PHE A 71 3.64 -15.04 13.91
CA PHE A 71 3.65 -15.83 12.67
C PHE A 71 5.09 -15.99 12.18
N ASN A 72 5.46 -17.22 11.77
CA ASN A 72 6.77 -17.64 11.26
C ASN A 72 7.12 -17.05 9.86
N GLY A 73 6.84 -15.76 9.63
CA GLY A 73 6.87 -15.10 8.34
C GLY A 73 8.07 -14.17 8.13
N GLY A 74 9.31 -14.63 8.34
CA GLY A 74 10.53 -13.91 7.95
C GLY A 74 10.76 -12.51 8.54
N LEU A 75 11.92 -11.90 8.22
CA LEU A 75 12.29 -10.54 8.66
C LEU A 75 11.53 -9.49 7.84
N ALA A 76 10.36 -9.05 8.31
CA ALA A 76 9.67 -7.90 7.73
C ALA A 76 10.59 -6.66 7.78
N THR A 77 10.64 -5.88 6.69
CA THR A 77 11.52 -4.71 6.58
C THR A 77 10.83 -3.46 7.12
N GLN A 78 11.48 -2.74 8.04
CA GLN A 78 11.02 -1.43 8.50
C GLN A 78 11.31 -0.36 7.44
N LEU A 79 10.27 0.34 7.00
CA LEU A 79 10.34 1.47 6.10
C LEU A 79 10.55 2.75 6.91
N PRO A 80 11.57 3.58 6.60
CA PRO A 80 11.86 4.79 7.34
C PRO A 80 10.83 5.89 7.07
N GLY A 81 10.10 6.34 8.10
CA GLY A 81 9.21 7.50 7.97
C GLY A 81 8.14 7.59 9.06
N GLY A 82 7.47 8.73 9.15
CA GLY A 82 6.30 8.96 10.00
C GLY A 82 5.03 8.98 9.14
N TYR A 83 4.62 7.81 8.67
CA TYR A 83 3.47 7.64 7.80
C TYR A 83 2.18 7.68 8.63
N LYS A 84 1.11 8.25 8.07
CA LYS A 84 -0.19 8.30 8.75
C LYS A 84 -1.27 7.57 7.96
N TYR A 85 -1.25 7.65 6.63
CA TYR A 85 -2.31 7.10 5.82
C TYR A 85 -1.78 6.56 4.50
N LEU A 86 -1.34 5.30 4.52
CA LEU A 86 -1.00 4.60 3.29
C LEU A 86 -2.28 4.24 2.53
N SER A 87 -2.59 4.97 1.47
CA SER A 87 -3.85 4.85 0.73
C SER A 87 -3.75 3.94 -0.51
N GLY A 88 -2.55 3.51 -0.88
CA GLY A 88 -2.33 2.90 -2.18
C GLY A 88 -1.02 2.15 -2.34
N ILE A 89 -1.08 1.03 -3.07
CA ILE A 89 0.07 0.22 -3.48
C ILE A 89 -0.01 -0.15 -4.96
N ASP A 90 1.13 -0.18 -5.64
CA ASP A 90 1.30 -0.92 -6.89
C ASP A 90 2.71 -1.52 -6.97
N VAL A 91 2.89 -2.61 -7.71
CA VAL A 91 4.15 -3.36 -7.78
C VAL A 91 4.63 -3.46 -9.22
N GLU A 92 5.84 -2.95 -9.46
CA GLU A 92 6.47 -3.02 -10.78
C GLU A 92 7.00 -4.44 -11.07
N SER A 93 6.86 -4.87 -12.32
CA SER A 93 6.99 -6.28 -12.67
C SER A 93 8.41 -6.82 -12.76
N TYR A 94 9.38 -6.01 -13.13
CA TYR A 94 10.74 -6.48 -13.40
C TYR A 94 11.64 -6.39 -12.16
N THR A 95 11.74 -5.22 -11.58
CA THR A 95 12.54 -4.96 -10.38
C THR A 95 11.82 -5.28 -9.08
N ARG A 96 10.49 -5.45 -9.13
CA ARG A 96 9.63 -5.62 -7.94
C ARG A 96 9.65 -4.42 -7.01
N ASN A 97 10.01 -3.25 -7.54
CA ASN A 97 9.88 -1.99 -6.82
C ASN A 97 8.40 -1.78 -6.46
N VAL A 98 8.16 -1.46 -5.20
CA VAL A 98 6.83 -1.21 -4.65
C VAL A 98 6.60 0.29 -4.60
N TYR A 99 5.52 0.74 -5.22
CA TYR A 99 5.10 2.13 -5.18
C TYR A 99 3.99 2.27 -4.16
N LEU A 100 4.14 3.23 -3.26
CA LEU A 100 3.21 3.47 -2.17
C LEU A 100 2.78 4.93 -2.19
N THR A 101 1.54 5.20 -1.83
CA THR A 101 1.06 6.55 -1.56
C THR A 101 0.75 6.72 -0.09
N ASP A 102 1.27 7.80 0.49
CA ASP A 102 0.90 8.27 1.82
C ASP A 102 0.02 9.50 1.61
N ALA A 103 -1.29 9.35 1.80
CA ALA A 103 -2.29 10.36 1.45
C ALA A 103 -2.11 11.66 2.22
N SER A 104 -1.66 11.58 3.47
CA SER A 104 -1.41 12.72 4.35
C SER A 104 -0.44 12.33 5.45
N LEU A 105 0.32 13.31 5.94
CA LEU A 105 1.15 13.24 7.14
C LEU A 105 0.41 13.68 8.42
N THR A 106 -0.83 14.16 8.29
CA THR A 106 -1.57 14.79 9.40
C THR A 106 -2.78 14.00 9.84
N PHE A 107 -3.33 13.13 8.98
CA PHE A 107 -4.55 12.39 9.26
C PHE A 107 -4.57 10.98 8.66
N ASP A 108 -5.49 10.14 9.14
CA ASP A 108 -5.89 8.87 8.52
C ASP A 108 -7.36 8.87 8.08
N ILE A 109 -7.79 7.77 7.44
CA ILE A 109 -9.15 7.64 6.89
C ILE A 109 -10.26 7.92 7.91
N ARG A 110 -10.04 7.66 9.20
CA ARG A 110 -11.04 7.89 10.27
C ARG A 110 -11.23 9.36 10.59
N ASN A 111 -10.20 10.17 10.41
CA ASN A 111 -10.29 11.61 10.60
C ASN A 111 -11.13 12.28 9.50
N MET A 112 -11.17 11.70 8.30
CA MET A 112 -11.92 12.26 7.16
C MET A 112 -13.44 12.33 7.40
N ALA A 113 -13.96 11.44 8.25
CA ALA A 113 -15.37 11.41 8.61
C ALA A 113 -15.74 12.38 9.74
N GLN A 114 -14.76 13.06 10.35
CA GLN A 114 -15.02 13.94 11.49
C GLN A 114 -15.50 15.34 11.05
N PRO A 115 -16.42 15.98 11.80
CA PRO A 115 -16.85 17.35 11.53
C PRO A 115 -15.66 18.32 11.52
N GLY A 116 -15.66 19.24 10.54
CA GLY A 116 -14.59 20.25 10.42
C GLY A 116 -13.27 19.73 9.83
N PHE A 117 -13.25 18.51 9.28
CA PHE A 117 -12.10 17.99 8.54
C PHE A 117 -11.68 18.94 7.41
N LYS A 118 -10.36 19.16 7.30
CA LYS A 118 -9.75 20.00 6.25
C LYS A 118 -8.75 19.16 5.46
N LEU A 119 -8.83 19.27 4.14
CA LEU A 119 -7.84 18.68 3.25
C LEU A 119 -6.49 19.37 3.47
N ASP A 120 -5.42 18.60 3.39
CA ASP A 120 -4.06 19.12 3.36
C ASP A 120 -3.39 18.81 2.01
N SER A 121 -2.15 19.26 1.86
CA SER A 121 -1.30 18.89 0.72
C SER A 121 0.02 18.33 1.21
N THR A 122 -0.02 17.43 2.18
CA THR A 122 1.20 16.81 2.74
C THR A 122 1.48 15.42 2.16
N GLY A 123 0.63 14.93 1.25
CA GLY A 123 0.72 13.61 0.68
C GLY A 123 1.98 13.37 -0.15
N ARG A 124 2.35 12.10 -0.31
CA ARG A 124 3.61 11.65 -0.92
C ARG A 124 3.42 10.44 -1.83
N LEU A 125 4.20 10.40 -2.91
CA LEU A 125 4.50 9.18 -3.67
C LEU A 125 5.86 8.65 -3.22
N LEU A 126 5.90 7.38 -2.90
CA LEU A 126 7.07 6.69 -2.37
C LEU A 126 7.42 5.51 -3.27
N LYS A 127 8.70 5.19 -3.32
CA LYS A 127 9.24 3.97 -3.93
C LYS A 127 10.01 3.19 -2.88
N TYR A 128 9.67 1.93 -2.70
CA TYR A 128 10.43 0.97 -1.92
C TYR A 128 11.13 -0.02 -2.86
N ASP A 129 12.45 -0.12 -2.71
CA ASP A 129 13.26 -1.11 -3.38
C ASP A 129 13.52 -2.29 -2.43
N PRO A 130 12.89 -3.46 -2.66
CA PRO A 130 13.06 -4.61 -1.77
C PRO A 130 14.45 -5.23 -1.82
N ARG A 131 15.27 -4.97 -2.87
CA ARG A 131 16.64 -5.49 -2.95
C ARG A 131 17.59 -4.68 -2.08
N THR A 132 17.45 -3.36 -2.08
CA THR A 132 18.32 -2.46 -1.30
C THR A 132 17.71 -2.06 0.04
N GLN A 133 16.46 -2.42 0.29
CA GLN A 133 15.66 -2.05 1.45
C GLN A 133 15.54 -0.52 1.64
N ARG A 134 15.60 0.25 0.54
CA ARG A 134 15.56 1.71 0.58
C ARG A 134 14.18 2.24 0.19
N VAL A 135 13.74 3.26 0.92
CA VAL A 135 12.57 4.06 0.56
C VAL A 135 13.01 5.42 0.04
N THR A 136 12.46 5.82 -1.09
CA THR A 136 12.70 7.11 -1.72
C THR A 136 11.37 7.84 -1.90
N THR A 137 11.30 9.09 -1.45
CA THR A 137 10.19 9.99 -1.79
C THR A 137 10.36 10.47 -3.22
N LEU A 138 9.42 10.11 -4.10
CA LEU A 138 9.44 10.52 -5.51
C LEU A 138 8.71 11.84 -5.75
N LEU A 139 7.62 12.05 -5.00
CA LEU A 139 6.84 13.29 -4.98
C LEU A 139 6.39 13.56 -3.55
N SER A 140 6.27 14.84 -3.21
CA SER A 140 5.72 15.34 -1.94
C SER A 140 4.86 16.57 -2.21
N GLY A 141 4.04 16.97 -1.25
CA GLY A 141 3.18 18.14 -1.43
C GLY A 141 1.88 17.85 -2.19
N LEU A 142 1.48 16.56 -2.24
CA LEU A 142 0.32 16.11 -3.00
C LEU A 142 -0.95 16.28 -2.16
N SER A 143 -2.04 16.70 -2.81
CA SER A 143 -3.33 16.96 -2.15
C SER A 143 -4.19 15.70 -2.16
N ILE A 144 -4.18 14.97 -1.04
CA ILE A 144 -4.86 13.68 -0.80
C ILE A 144 -4.75 12.73 -1.98
N VAL A 145 -3.82 11.79 -1.89
CA VAL A 145 -3.56 10.85 -2.99
C VAL A 145 -4.27 9.52 -2.83
N GLY A 146 -4.76 8.97 -3.93
CA GLY A 146 -5.26 7.60 -4.00
C GLY A 146 -4.16 6.59 -4.38
N GLY A 147 -4.58 5.44 -4.92
CA GLY A 147 -3.71 4.36 -5.39
C GLY A 147 -2.76 4.78 -6.52
N PRO A 148 -1.44 4.52 -6.43
CA PRO A 148 -0.55 4.70 -7.56
C PRO A 148 -0.81 3.62 -8.62
N ALA A 149 -0.38 3.88 -9.86
CA ALA A 149 -0.34 2.88 -10.92
C ALA A 149 0.98 2.99 -11.70
N VAL A 150 1.81 1.94 -11.70
CA VAL A 150 3.07 1.90 -12.45
C VAL A 150 2.83 1.34 -13.85
N SER A 151 3.38 2.03 -14.86
CA SER A 151 3.25 1.63 -16.25
C SER A 151 3.96 0.30 -16.53
N SER A 152 3.41 -0.46 -17.47
CA SER A 152 3.98 -1.74 -17.91
C SER A 152 5.40 -1.62 -18.46
N ASP A 153 5.65 -0.52 -19.17
CA ASP A 153 6.93 -0.17 -19.76
C ASP A 153 7.89 0.50 -18.76
N ARG A 154 7.44 0.72 -17.51
CA ARG A 154 8.21 1.25 -16.37
C ARG A 154 8.69 2.69 -16.55
N LYS A 155 8.13 3.42 -17.52
CA LYS A 155 8.50 4.81 -17.81
C LYS A 155 7.81 5.81 -16.91
N TYR A 156 6.71 5.44 -16.26
CA TYR A 156 6.03 6.35 -15.37
C TYR A 156 5.18 5.66 -14.31
N VAL A 157 4.89 6.44 -13.26
CA VAL A 157 3.91 6.13 -12.22
C VAL A 157 2.86 7.24 -12.24
N LEU A 158 1.59 6.84 -12.27
CA LEU A 158 0.45 7.73 -12.14
C LEU A 158 -0.02 7.79 -10.69
N VAL A 159 -0.43 8.97 -10.23
CA VAL A 159 -1.01 9.16 -8.90
C VAL A 159 -2.22 10.08 -9.00
N PRO A 160 -3.43 9.63 -8.60
CA PRO A 160 -4.59 10.50 -8.51
C PRO A 160 -4.47 11.42 -7.29
N GLU A 161 -4.55 12.73 -7.50
CA GLU A 161 -4.67 13.75 -6.46
C GLU A 161 -6.12 14.20 -6.32
N TYR A 162 -6.80 13.70 -5.29
CA TYR A 162 -8.21 13.98 -5.03
C TYR A 162 -8.44 15.47 -4.76
N GLY A 163 -7.67 16.08 -3.86
CA GLY A 163 -7.90 17.47 -3.45
C GLY A 163 -7.58 18.52 -4.51
N LYS A 164 -7.02 18.11 -5.66
CA LYS A 164 -6.76 18.98 -6.82
C LYS A 164 -7.45 18.52 -8.11
N ASN A 165 -8.23 17.44 -8.06
CA ASN A 165 -8.92 16.85 -9.20
C ASN A 165 -8.01 16.67 -10.44
N ARG A 166 -6.85 16.01 -10.24
CA ARG A 166 -5.88 15.77 -11.33
C ARG A 166 -5.14 14.44 -11.15
N ILE A 167 -4.49 13.99 -12.23
CA ILE A 167 -3.54 12.88 -12.19
C ILE A 167 -2.12 13.44 -12.31
N GLN A 168 -1.24 13.06 -11.39
CA GLN A 168 0.20 13.29 -11.50
C GLN A 168 0.88 12.16 -12.25
N ARG A 169 1.92 12.50 -13.02
CA ARG A 169 2.79 11.55 -13.71
C ARG A 169 4.25 11.77 -13.27
N ARG A 170 4.89 10.72 -12.75
CA ARG A 170 6.31 10.67 -12.35
C ARG A 170 7.07 9.61 -13.18
N TRP A 171 8.41 9.65 -13.23
CA TRP A 171 9.27 9.03 -14.24
C TRP A 171 10.26 8.03 -13.64
#